data_AF-A0A810NDG6-F1
#
_entry.id   AF-A0A810NDG6-F1
#
_cell.length_a   1.000
_cell.length_b   1.000
_cell.length_c   1.000
_cell.angle_alpha   90.00
_cell.angle_beta   90.00
_cell.angle_gamma   90.00
#
_symmetry.space_group_name_H-M   'P 1'
#
loop_
_entity.id
_entity.type
_entity.pdbx_description
1 polymer ?
#
loop_
_entity_poly.entity_id
_entity_poly.type
_entity_poly.pdbx_seq_one_letter_code
_entity_poly.pdbx_strand_id
1 'polypeptide(L)'
;MPVQAIVSAAADEPAGLLTADHPLAALAARKCKTSHLPTLPPALIAGVACGGCWADVLVTDMLFAIENELPWDVEVDPTYVDEVAVERAVRLALETSADTEAAHADLELTDLERTEVRRRLADIRSRRNRRYRFTCSRAAGARREVSR
;
A
#
# COMPACT_ATOMS: atom_id res chain seq x y z
N MET A 1 32.05 36.21 13.94
CA MET A 1 31.83 34.84 13.40
C MET A 1 30.67 34.91 12.44
N PRO A 2 30.80 34.48 11.18
CA PRO A 2 29.71 34.60 10.21
C PRO A 2 28.59 33.60 10.55
N VAL A 3 27.37 34.11 10.66
CA VAL A 3 26.14 33.33 10.84
C VAL A 3 25.78 32.76 9.47
N GLN A 4 25.99 31.46 9.27
CA GLN A 4 25.48 30.78 8.07
C GLN A 4 23.98 30.59 8.22
N ALA A 5 23.21 31.26 7.35
CA ALA A 5 21.78 31.03 7.22
C ALA A 5 21.56 29.66 6.57
N ILE A 6 20.91 28.75 7.30
CA ILE A 6 20.42 27.50 6.75
C ILE A 6 19.21 27.85 5.89
N VAL A 7 19.41 27.89 4.58
CA VAL A 7 18.32 27.98 3.62
C VAL A 7 17.65 26.61 3.60
N SER A 8 16.52 26.49 4.29
CA SER A 8 15.68 25.30 4.23
C SER A 8 15.18 25.17 2.78
N ALA A 9 15.64 24.14 2.07
CA ALA A 9 15.03 23.77 0.80
C ALA A 9 13.54 23.51 1.06
N ALA A 10 12.67 24.02 0.17
CA ALA A 10 11.27 23.60 0.15
C ALA A 10 11.28 22.09 -0.08
N ALA A 11 10.97 21.33 0.96
CA ALA A 11 10.81 19.92 0.82
C ALA A 11 9.58 19.73 -0.08
N ASP A 12 9.80 19.22 -1.30
CA ASP A 12 8.79 18.49 -2.06
C ASP A 12 8.45 17.23 -1.27
N GLU A 13 7.91 17.39 -0.05
CA GLU A 13 7.26 16.29 0.64
C GLU A 13 6.00 16.02 -0.15
N PRO A 14 5.77 14.76 -0.61
CA PRO A 14 4.44 14.40 -1.03
C PRO A 14 3.55 14.61 0.19
N ALA A 15 2.88 15.77 0.25
CA ALA A 15 1.88 16.04 1.24
C ALA A 15 0.78 15.03 0.96
N GLY A 16 0.86 13.87 1.62
CA GLY A 16 -0.22 12.91 1.72
C GLY A 16 -1.36 13.63 2.43
N LEU A 17 -2.12 14.42 1.67
CA LEU A 17 -3.24 15.18 2.17
C LEU A 17 -4.19 14.16 2.80
N LEU A 18 -4.63 14.44 4.03
CA LEU A 18 -5.63 13.65 4.76
C LEU A 18 -7.00 13.85 4.12
N THR A 19 -7.14 13.34 2.89
CA THR A 19 -8.33 13.41 2.04
C THR A 19 -9.23 12.19 2.27
N ALA A 20 -10.40 12.20 1.64
CA ALA A 20 -11.31 11.06 1.63
C ALA A 20 -10.71 9.82 0.92
N ASP A 21 -9.76 10.01 -0.01
CA ASP A 21 -9.12 8.94 -0.77
C ASP A 21 -7.93 8.32 -0.04
N HIS A 22 -7.58 8.82 1.16
CA HIS A 22 -6.50 8.28 1.95
C HIS A 22 -6.80 6.82 2.35
N PRO A 23 -5.86 5.86 2.25
CA PRO A 23 -6.09 4.44 2.56
C PRO A 23 -6.68 4.21 3.97
N LEU A 24 -6.29 5.05 4.93
CA LEU A 24 -6.76 4.99 6.31
C LEU A 24 -8.03 5.82 6.61
N ALA A 25 -8.63 6.49 5.62
CA ALA A 25 -9.80 7.36 5.82
C ALA A 25 -10.98 6.63 6.47
N ALA A 26 -11.28 5.40 6.00
CA ALA A 26 -12.38 4.60 6.55
C ALA A 26 -12.13 4.20 8.02
N LEU A 27 -10.88 3.96 8.41
CA LEU A 27 -10.51 3.65 9.79
C LEU A 27 -10.65 4.90 10.68
N ALA A 28 -10.14 6.05 10.21
CA ALA A 28 -10.27 7.32 10.90
C ALA A 28 -11.73 7.71 11.13
N ALA A 29 -12.59 7.56 10.11
CA ALA A 29 -14.02 7.84 10.21
C ALA A 29 -14.72 6.93 11.23
N ARG A 30 -14.45 5.62 11.19
CA ARG A 30 -15.01 4.67 12.18
C ARG A 30 -14.59 5.02 13.60
N LYS A 31 -13.31 5.34 13.80
CA LYS A 31 -12.78 5.73 15.12
C LYS A 31 -13.43 7.02 15.60
N CYS A 32 -13.50 8.04 14.75
CA CYS A 32 -14.14 9.32 15.06
C CYS A 32 -15.61 9.16 15.44
N LYS A 33 -16.34 8.30 14.72
CA LYS A 33 -17.73 7.99 15.06
C LYS A 33 -17.82 7.33 16.44
N THR A 34 -17.04 6.29 16.71
CA THR A 34 -17.10 5.58 18.00
C THR A 34 -16.65 6.44 19.19
N SER A 35 -15.63 7.27 19.02
CA SER A 35 -15.06 8.09 20.09
C SER A 35 -15.89 9.33 20.43
N HIS A 36 -16.73 9.80 19.51
CA HIS A 36 -17.46 11.06 19.68
C HIS A 36 -18.98 10.91 19.64
N LEU A 37 -19.54 9.71 19.43
CA LEU A 37 -20.99 9.54 19.51
C LEU A 37 -21.54 9.93 20.91
N PRO A 38 -22.66 10.67 20.99
CA PRO A 38 -23.53 11.10 19.89
C PRO A 38 -23.13 12.42 19.20
N THR A 39 -22.22 13.20 19.78
CA THR A 39 -21.80 14.53 19.31
C THR A 39 -20.55 14.47 18.46
N LEU A 40 -20.70 14.39 17.14
CA LEU A 40 -19.59 14.52 16.23
C LEU A 40 -18.88 15.88 16.39
N PRO A 41 -17.54 15.93 16.30
CA PRO A 41 -16.81 17.17 16.38
C PRO A 41 -17.13 18.09 15.19
N PRO A 42 -17.18 19.42 15.39
CA PRO A 42 -17.59 20.38 14.36
C PRO A 42 -16.55 20.54 13.24
N ALA A 43 -15.30 20.18 13.49
CA ALA A 43 -14.19 20.32 12.54
C ALA A 43 -13.66 18.93 12.13
N LEU A 44 -14.16 18.43 11.01
CA LEU A 44 -13.65 17.24 10.35
C LEU A 44 -12.65 17.64 9.27
N ILE A 45 -11.49 16.99 9.25
CA ILE A 45 -10.52 17.11 8.17
C ILE A 45 -11.05 16.31 6.99
N ALA A 46 -11.19 16.97 5.83
CA ALA A 46 -11.79 16.43 4.60
C ALA A 46 -13.19 15.81 4.78
N GLY A 47 -13.93 16.18 5.83
CA GLY A 47 -15.23 15.58 6.14
C GLY A 47 -15.16 14.14 6.67
N VAL A 48 -13.96 13.61 6.98
CA VAL A 48 -13.76 12.20 7.36
C VAL A 48 -13.72 12.02 8.88
N ALA A 49 -12.81 12.72 9.55
CA ALA A 49 -12.52 12.56 10.97
C ALA A 49 -11.87 13.83 11.54
N CYS A 50 -11.93 13.99 12.88
CA CYS A 50 -11.18 15.04 13.55
C CYS A 50 -9.66 14.77 13.49
N GLY A 51 -8.84 15.80 13.70
CA GLY A 51 -7.38 15.67 13.68
C GLY A 51 -6.82 14.65 14.68
N GLY A 52 -7.45 14.52 15.86
CA GLY A 52 -7.05 13.53 16.86
C GLY A 52 -7.23 12.09 16.38
N CYS A 53 -8.37 11.76 15.79
CA CYS A 53 -8.63 10.42 15.27
C CYS A 53 -7.75 10.09 14.05
N TRP A 54 -7.44 11.09 13.22
CA TRP A 54 -6.47 10.93 12.14
C TRP A 54 -5.07 10.58 12.68
N ALA A 55 -4.56 11.39 13.61
CA ALA A 55 -3.24 11.17 14.21
C ALA A 55 -3.14 9.79 14.87
N ASP A 56 -4.17 9.40 15.62
CA ASP A 56 -4.20 8.12 16.32
C ASP A 56 -4.16 6.92 15.36
N VAL A 57 -4.94 6.95 14.27
CA VAL A 57 -4.90 5.88 13.26
C VAL A 57 -3.55 5.82 12.53
N LEU A 58 -2.98 6.97 12.17
CA LEU A 58 -1.65 7.03 11.53
C LEU A 58 -0.55 6.51 12.45
N VAL A 59 -0.56 6.90 13.72
CA VAL A 59 0.41 6.41 14.71
C VAL A 59 0.25 4.91 14.92
N THR A 60 -0.99 4.41 15.00
CA THR A 60 -1.24 2.97 15.14
C THR A 60 -0.70 2.18 13.94
N ASP A 61 -0.94 2.67 12.72
CA ASP A 61 -0.45 2.06 11.48
C ASP A 61 1.09 2.06 11.42
N MET A 62 1.72 3.18 11.76
CA MET A 62 3.16 3.31 11.86
C MET A 62 3.77 2.36 12.91
N LEU A 63 3.16 2.27 14.09
CA LEU A 63 3.62 1.36 15.15
C LEU A 63 3.49 -0.10 14.71
N PHE A 64 2.40 -0.45 14.04
CA PHE A 64 2.21 -1.78 13.48
C PHE A 64 3.30 -2.11 12.44
N ALA A 65 3.64 -1.17 11.57
CA ALA A 65 4.73 -1.34 10.60
C ALA A 65 6.09 -1.55 11.30
N ILE A 66 6.38 -0.80 12.36
CA ILE A 66 7.61 -0.96 13.15
C ILE A 66 7.64 -2.32 13.85
N GLU A 67 6.55 -2.69 14.54
CA GLU A 67 6.46 -3.94 15.31
C GLU A 67 6.62 -5.18 14.43
N ASN A 68 6.14 -5.12 13.19
CA ASN A 68 6.22 -6.22 12.23
C ASN A 68 7.42 -6.12 11.28
N GLU A 69 8.37 -5.21 11.54
CA GLU A 69 9.56 -4.98 10.72
C GLU A 69 9.22 -4.78 9.22
N LEU A 70 8.09 -4.11 8.93
CA LEU A 70 7.68 -3.85 7.56
C LEU A 70 8.63 -2.85 6.89
N PRO A 71 8.93 -3.03 5.60
CA PRO A 71 9.75 -2.07 4.86
C PRO A 71 9.02 -0.73 4.72
N TRP A 72 9.74 0.36 4.98
CA TRP A 72 9.24 1.74 4.80
C TRP A 72 9.05 2.10 3.33
N ASP A 73 9.97 1.64 2.50
CA ASP A 73 9.92 1.78 1.05
C ASP A 73 9.62 0.41 0.43
N VAL A 74 8.43 0.30 -0.16
CA VAL A 74 8.06 -0.84 -0.99
C VAL A 74 8.28 -0.44 -2.44
N GLU A 75 9.25 -1.07 -3.10
CA GLU A 75 9.38 -0.95 -4.54
C GLU A 75 8.14 -1.59 -5.18
N VAL A 76 7.35 -0.78 -5.89
CA VAL A 76 6.14 -1.28 -6.58
C VAL A 76 6.60 -2.29 -7.60
N ASP A 77 6.29 -3.56 -7.38
CA ASP A 77 6.57 -4.60 -8.36
C ASP A 77 5.53 -4.48 -9.50
N PRO A 78 5.93 -4.02 -10.70
CA PRO A 78 4.99 -3.83 -11.82
C PRO A 78 4.43 -5.15 -12.33
N THR A 79 4.97 -6.28 -11.86
CA THR A 79 4.52 -7.64 -12.19
C THR A 79 3.74 -8.29 -11.05
N TYR A 80 3.54 -7.61 -9.92
CA TYR A 80 2.71 -8.13 -8.83
C TYR A 80 1.25 -8.20 -9.27
N VAL A 81 0.68 -9.39 -9.14
CA VAL A 81 -0.73 -9.66 -9.40
C VAL A 81 -1.36 -10.03 -8.07
N ASP A 82 -2.29 -9.20 -7.60
CA ASP A 82 -3.13 -9.54 -6.44
C ASP A 82 -4.15 -10.60 -6.88
N GLU A 83 -3.87 -11.86 -6.53
CA GLU A 83 -4.69 -13.02 -6.88
C GLU A 83 -6.15 -12.85 -6.40
N VAL A 84 -6.36 -12.19 -5.25
CA VAL A 84 -7.70 -11.94 -4.70
C VAL A 84 -8.40 -10.81 -5.46
N ALA A 85 -7.68 -9.75 -5.82
CA ALA A 85 -8.24 -8.69 -6.65
C ALA A 85 -8.63 -9.22 -8.04
N VAL A 86 -7.80 -10.08 -8.64
CA VAL A 86 -8.11 -10.76 -9.90
C VAL A 86 -9.33 -11.66 -9.74
N GLU A 87 -9.38 -12.51 -8.71
CA GLU A 87 -10.53 -13.37 -8.45
C GLU A 87 -11.83 -12.56 -8.30
N ARG A 88 -11.78 -11.45 -7.54
CA ARG A 88 -12.93 -10.55 -7.37
C ARG A 88 -13.33 -9.88 -8.67
N ALA A 89 -12.37 -9.40 -9.45
CA ALA A 89 -12.64 -8.76 -10.74
C ALA A 89 -13.23 -9.74 -11.74
N VAL A 90 -12.70 -10.97 -11.81
CA VAL A 90 -13.24 -12.05 -12.62
C VAL A 90 -14.66 -12.38 -12.17
N ARG A 91 -14.89 -12.57 -10.87
CA ARG A 91 -16.23 -12.86 -10.34
C ARG A 91 -17.23 -11.75 -10.66
N LEU A 92 -16.85 -10.48 -10.48
CA LEU A 92 -17.71 -9.34 -10.83
C LEU A 92 -18.00 -9.28 -12.33
N ALA A 93 -17.02 -9.55 -13.18
CA ALA A 93 -17.22 -9.61 -14.63
C ALA A 93 -18.20 -10.72 -15.02
N LEU A 94 -18.09 -11.90 -14.38
CA LEU A 94 -18.99 -13.03 -14.57
C LEU A 94 -20.41 -12.73 -14.09
N GLU A 95 -20.56 -12.09 -12.92
CA GLU A 95 -21.86 -11.68 -12.37
C GLU A 95 -22.56 -10.61 -13.22
N THR A 96 -21.79 -9.78 -13.93
CA THR A 96 -22.33 -8.71 -14.79
C THR A 96 -22.69 -9.21 -16.20
N SER A 97 -22.13 -10.36 -16.63
CA SER A 97 -22.53 -11.00 -17.89
C SER A 97 -23.77 -11.87 -17.68
N ALA A 98 -24.82 -11.65 -18.48
CA ALA A 98 -26.08 -12.38 -18.40
C ALA A 98 -25.96 -13.91 -18.65
N ASP A 99 -24.82 -14.37 -19.16
CA ASP A 99 -24.51 -15.77 -19.46
C ASP A 99 -23.20 -16.22 -18.77
N THR A 100 -23.30 -16.61 -17.51
CA THR A 100 -22.18 -17.02 -16.64
C THR A 100 -21.43 -18.27 -17.14
N GLU A 101 -22.06 -19.15 -17.93
CA GLU A 101 -21.39 -20.30 -18.55
C GLU A 101 -20.56 -19.93 -19.80
N ALA A 102 -20.98 -18.93 -20.58
CA ALA A 102 -20.26 -18.48 -21.77
C ALA A 102 -19.00 -17.68 -21.41
N ALA A 103 -19.06 -16.90 -20.34
CA ALA A 103 -17.94 -16.06 -19.91
C ALA A 103 -16.72 -16.85 -19.39
N HIS A 104 -16.91 -18.10 -18.96
CA HIS A 104 -15.81 -19.03 -18.67
C HIS A 104 -15.26 -19.76 -19.91
N ALA A 105 -16.06 -19.91 -20.96
CA ALA A 105 -15.69 -20.67 -22.15
C ALA A 105 -14.85 -19.86 -23.17
N ASP A 106 -14.98 -18.53 -23.18
CA ASP A 106 -14.48 -17.69 -24.28
C ASP A 106 -13.22 -16.86 -23.98
N LEU A 107 -12.51 -17.11 -22.88
CA LEU A 107 -11.12 -16.64 -22.76
C LEU A 107 -10.21 -17.54 -23.60
N GLU A 108 -10.48 -17.61 -24.91
CA GLU A 108 -9.57 -18.15 -25.91
C GLU A 108 -8.37 -17.21 -26.02
N LEU A 109 -7.43 -17.36 -25.08
CA LEU A 109 -6.13 -16.71 -25.20
C LEU A 109 -5.49 -17.16 -26.51
N THR A 110 -5.06 -16.20 -27.31
CA THR A 110 -4.24 -16.46 -28.49
C THR A 110 -2.94 -17.18 -28.09
N ASP A 111 -2.29 -17.86 -29.02
CA ASP A 111 -1.00 -18.53 -28.74
C ASP A 111 0.07 -17.54 -28.24
N LEU A 112 0.00 -16.28 -28.69
CA LEU A 112 0.86 -15.20 -28.23
C LEU A 112 0.60 -14.85 -26.77
N GLU A 113 -0.67 -14.66 -26.39
CA GLU A 113 -1.06 -14.38 -25.01
C GLU A 113 -0.75 -15.55 -24.08
N ARG A 114 -0.97 -16.79 -24.50
CA ARG A 114 -0.58 -17.97 -23.72
C ARG A 114 0.94 -18.03 -23.51
N THR A 115 1.72 -17.66 -24.52
CA THR A 115 3.18 -17.62 -24.42
C THR A 115 3.63 -16.52 -23.45
N GLU A 116 3.01 -15.34 -23.52
CA GLU A 116 3.29 -14.22 -22.59
C GLU A 116 2.88 -14.55 -21.15
N VAL A 117 1.72 -15.17 -20.95
CA VAL A 117 1.28 -15.65 -19.63
C VAL A 117 2.26 -16.68 -19.07
N ARG A 118 2.70 -17.65 -19.88
CA ARG A 118 3.72 -18.64 -19.48
C ARG A 118 5.05 -17.97 -19.11
N ARG A 119 5.49 -16.98 -19.90
CA ARG A 119 6.72 -16.21 -19.64
C ARG A 119 6.64 -15.48 -18.30
N ARG A 120 5.54 -14.76 -18.05
CA ARG A 120 5.31 -14.03 -16.79
C ARG A 120 5.23 -14.97 -15.59
N LEU A 121 4.50 -16.09 -15.71
CA LEU A 121 4.42 -17.09 -14.65
C LEU A 121 5.79 -17.74 -14.36
N ALA A 122 6.61 -17.97 -15.39
CA ALA A 122 7.97 -18.47 -15.20
C ALA A 122 8.86 -17.46 -14.48
N ASP A 123 8.78 -16.16 -14.83
CA ASP A 123 9.49 -15.09 -14.13
C ASP A 123 9.06 -15.01 -12.66
N ILE A 124 7.75 -14.98 -12.37
CA ILE A 124 7.21 -14.99 -11.01
C ILE A 124 7.71 -16.20 -10.21
N ARG A 125 7.66 -17.42 -10.79
CA ARG A 125 8.16 -18.63 -10.12
C ARG A 125 9.66 -18.57 -9.88
N SER A 126 10.44 -18.05 -10.83
CA SER A 126 11.89 -17.89 -10.68
C SER A 126 12.24 -16.90 -9.56
N ARG A 127 11.43 -15.85 -9.38
CA ARG A 127 11.57 -14.85 -8.31
C ARG A 127 11.09 -15.37 -6.96
N ARG A 128 9.92 -16.05 -6.89
CA ARG A 128 9.43 -16.71 -5.65
C ARG A 128 10.39 -17.81 -5.17
N ASN A 129 10.99 -18.59 -6.09
CA ASN A 129 12.00 -19.60 -5.77
C ASN A 129 13.40 -19.04 -5.54
N ARG A 130 13.63 -17.77 -5.90
CA ARG A 130 14.79 -17.05 -5.40
C ARG A 130 14.54 -16.91 -3.90
N ARG A 131 15.28 -17.68 -3.09
CA ARG A 131 15.38 -17.38 -1.66
C ARG A 131 15.68 -15.88 -1.61
N TYR A 132 14.71 -15.08 -1.16
CA TYR A 132 14.99 -13.77 -0.62
C TYR A 132 15.93 -14.05 0.54
N ARG A 133 17.25 -14.10 0.24
CA ARG A 133 18.24 -13.65 1.19
C ARG A 133 17.86 -12.20 1.35
N PHE A 134 17.00 -11.94 2.32
CA PHE A 134 17.17 -10.77 3.14
C PHE A 134 18.64 -10.84 3.56
N THR A 135 19.50 -10.19 2.79
CA THR A 135 20.75 -9.70 3.32
C THR A 135 20.31 -8.65 4.31
N CYS A 136 19.79 -9.12 5.46
CA CYS A 136 19.76 -8.37 6.69
C CYS A 136 21.19 -7.89 6.81
N SER A 137 21.31 -6.60 6.55
CA SER A 137 22.55 -5.95 6.27
C SER A 137 23.28 -5.85 7.59
N ARG A 138 23.99 -6.92 7.94
CA ARG A 138 25.12 -6.84 8.88
C ARG A 138 26.06 -5.71 8.45
N ALA A 139 26.11 -5.42 7.15
CA ALA A 139 26.76 -4.25 6.55
C ALA A 139 26.07 -2.89 6.80
N ALA A 140 24.76 -2.81 7.07
CA ALA A 140 24.10 -1.56 7.48
C ALA A 140 24.13 -1.37 9.00
N GLY A 141 24.09 -2.46 9.78
CA GLY A 141 24.39 -2.45 11.22
C GLY A 141 25.81 -1.94 11.48
N ALA A 142 26.81 -2.47 10.76
CA ALA A 142 28.20 -2.06 10.91
C ALA A 142 28.47 -0.58 10.55
N ARG A 143 27.70 0.02 9.62
CA ARG A 143 27.84 1.46 9.31
C ARG A 143 27.34 2.36 10.44
N ARG A 144 26.36 1.91 11.25
CA ARG A 144 25.86 2.66 12.41
C ARG A 144 26.82 2.61 13.59
N GLU A 145 27.57 1.53 13.76
CA GLU A 145 28.60 1.41 14.80
C GLU A 145 29.85 2.26 14.51
N VAL A 146 30.23 2.42 13.24
CA VAL A 146 31.39 3.27 12.88
C VAL A 146 31.07 4.78 12.95
N SER A 147 29.79 5.15 13.02
CA SER A 147 29.33 6.54 13.09
C SER A 147 29.00 7.03 14.51
N ARG A 148 29.26 6.21 15.53
CA ARG A 148 29.15 6.56 16.97
C ARG A 148 30.53 6.73 17.57
#